data_AF-A0A9P0DE47-F1
#
_entry.id   AF-A0A9P0DE47-F1
#
_cell.length_a   1.000
_cell.length_b   1.000
_cell.length_c   1.000
_cell.angle_alpha   90.00
_cell.angle_beta   90.00
_cell.angle_gamma   90.00
#
_symmetry.space_group_name_H-M   'P 1'
#
loop_
_entity.id
_entity.type
_entity.pdbx_description
1 polymer ?
#
loop_
_entity_poly.entity_id
_entity_poly.type
_entity_poly.pdbx_seq_one_letter_code
_entity_poly.pdbx_strand_id
1 'polypeptide(L)'
;MDNSNVDLQVSDENNDLPPPLSLLGDAASRAAKINFAPAPLEELTAPKSIGDLCKVAAAQQKEQQALLKQHQDLIDRIKKLDSYIEEKKKEKANLMHDLSLTSEDYKIAAKPLIKAVKKYSTCLDMQISINQHENEQFFVAAVKFSTKPQSKPINFIIDLKNRNILDFDAETALGADEAGKLKQQAKTEDGWDLDIVLKKLKDSSI
;
A
#
# COMPACT_ATOMS: atom_id res chain seq x y z
N MET A 1 6.46 -5.37 20.22
CA MET A 1 5.36 -4.44 20.52
C MET A 1 5.90 -3.10 20.04
N ASP A 2 5.47 -2.54 18.92
CA ASP A 2 4.11 -2.44 18.40
C ASP A 2 4.05 -2.29 16.88
N ASN A 3 2.98 -2.83 16.29
CA ASN A 3 2.52 -2.58 14.93
C ASN A 3 1.69 -1.29 14.94
N SER A 4 2.17 -0.23 14.29
CA SER A 4 1.36 0.96 14.04
C SER A 4 0.51 0.75 12.79
N ASN A 5 -0.78 0.54 13.03
CA ASN A 5 -1.86 0.48 12.07
C ASN A 5 -2.13 1.91 11.54
N VAL A 6 -2.07 2.12 10.22
CA VAL A 6 -2.46 3.39 9.59
C VAL A 6 -3.84 3.19 8.96
N ASP A 7 -4.87 3.72 9.61
CA ASP A 7 -6.22 3.82 9.07
C ASP A 7 -6.27 4.94 8.02
N LEU A 8 -6.30 4.57 6.75
CA LEU A 8 -6.65 5.46 5.64
C LEU A 8 -8.18 5.50 5.50
N GLN A 9 -8.79 6.56 6.03
CA GLN A 9 -10.17 6.92 5.71
C GLN A 9 -10.22 7.45 4.28
N VAL A 10 -10.68 6.61 3.35
CA VAL A 10 -11.09 7.03 2.00
C VAL A 10 -12.60 7.18 2.02
N SER A 11 -13.04 8.41 1.75
CA SER A 11 -14.42 8.87 1.68
C SER A 11 -15.28 8.07 0.70
N ASP A 12 -16.43 7.60 1.20
CA ASP A 12 -17.51 6.96 0.45
C ASP A 12 -18.21 7.95 -0.49
N GLU A 13 -17.77 8.03 -1.75
CA GLU A 13 -18.64 8.49 -2.84
C GLU A 13 -18.43 7.59 -4.06
N ASN A 14 -19.52 6.92 -4.47
CA ASN A 14 -19.66 6.03 -5.64
C ASN A 14 -19.12 4.60 -5.50
N ASN A 15 -19.65 3.84 -4.53
CA ASN A 15 -19.54 2.39 -4.50
C ASN A 15 -20.69 1.74 -5.31
N ASP A 16 -20.55 1.70 -6.64
CA ASP A 16 -21.17 0.66 -7.48
C ASP A 16 -20.37 -0.66 -7.34
N LEU A 17 -20.14 -1.06 -6.09
CA LEU A 17 -19.49 -2.33 -5.78
C LEU A 17 -20.46 -3.47 -6.12
N PRO A 18 -20.02 -4.50 -6.86
CA PRO A 18 -20.76 -5.75 -6.87
C PRO A 18 -20.88 -6.24 -5.42
N PRO A 19 -22.02 -6.83 -5.04
CA PRO A 19 -22.27 -7.21 -3.65
C PRO A 19 -21.13 -8.10 -3.12
N PRO A 20 -20.71 -7.89 -1.85
CA PRO A 20 -19.59 -8.60 -1.27
C PRO A 20 -19.74 -10.11 -1.41
N LEU A 21 -18.65 -10.84 -1.64
CA LEU A 21 -18.61 -12.30 -1.79
C LEU A 21 -19.24 -13.06 -0.59
N SER A 22 -19.38 -12.39 0.56
CA SER A 22 -20.15 -12.84 1.73
C SER A 22 -21.62 -13.12 1.42
N LEU A 23 -22.23 -12.36 0.49
CA LEU A 23 -23.60 -12.58 0.02
C LEU A 23 -23.69 -13.74 -0.98
N LEU A 24 -22.58 -14.15 -1.60
CA LEU A 24 -22.54 -15.32 -2.48
C LEU A 24 -22.51 -16.63 -1.67
N GLY A 25 -21.82 -16.65 -0.52
CA GLY A 25 -21.85 -17.79 0.40
C GLY A 25 -23.25 -18.03 0.97
N ASP A 26 -23.95 -16.94 1.28
CA ASP A 26 -25.35 -16.97 1.73
C ASP A 26 -26.34 -17.28 0.60
N ALA A 27 -26.11 -16.81 -0.62
CA ALA A 27 -26.93 -17.15 -1.78
C ALA A 27 -26.72 -18.60 -2.22
N ALA A 28 -25.49 -19.14 -2.13
CA ALA A 28 -25.18 -20.54 -2.39
C ALA A 28 -25.74 -21.46 -1.28
N SER A 29 -25.71 -21.03 -0.02
CA SER A 29 -26.32 -21.75 1.10
C SER A 29 -27.86 -21.71 1.05
N ARG A 30 -28.45 -20.61 0.57
CA ARG A 30 -29.89 -20.50 0.28
C ARG A 30 -30.29 -21.25 -1.00
N ALA A 31 -29.42 -21.34 -2.02
CA ALA A 31 -29.64 -22.15 -3.22
C ALA A 31 -29.52 -23.65 -2.94
N ALA A 32 -28.68 -24.05 -1.97
CA ALA A 32 -28.61 -25.41 -1.44
C ALA A 32 -29.84 -25.80 -0.59
N LYS A 33 -30.69 -24.84 -0.25
CA LYS A 33 -32.00 -25.03 0.40
C LYS A 33 -33.19 -24.92 -0.56
N ILE A 34 -32.94 -24.95 -1.88
CA ILE A 34 -34.00 -25.27 -2.83
C ILE A 34 -34.13 -26.79 -2.78
N ASN A 35 -35.12 -27.26 -2.04
CA ASN A 35 -35.53 -28.65 -2.03
C ASN A 35 -35.80 -29.06 -3.50
N PHE A 36 -34.86 -29.79 -4.11
CA PHE A 36 -35.04 -30.43 -5.42
C PHE A 36 -35.97 -31.65 -5.35
N ALA A 37 -36.64 -31.85 -4.22
CA ALA A 37 -37.77 -32.75 -4.14
C ALA A 37 -39.00 -31.99 -4.64
N PRO A 38 -39.70 -32.42 -5.70
CA PRO A 38 -41.10 -32.01 -5.85
C PRO A 38 -41.77 -32.29 -4.51
N ALA A 39 -42.55 -31.33 -3.99
CA ALA A 39 -43.38 -31.60 -2.83
C ALA A 39 -44.10 -32.93 -3.08
N PRO A 40 -44.06 -33.91 -2.14
CA PRO A 40 -44.81 -35.14 -2.32
C PRO A 40 -46.23 -34.70 -2.60
N LEU A 41 -46.80 -35.18 -3.72
CA LEU A 41 -48.16 -34.86 -4.16
C LEU A 41 -49.07 -34.85 -2.94
N GLU A 42 -49.33 -33.67 -2.38
CA GLU A 42 -50.27 -33.53 -1.26
C GLU A 42 -51.56 -34.12 -1.76
N GLU A 43 -52.06 -35.13 -1.03
CA GLU A 43 -53.14 -36.03 -1.40
C GLU A 43 -54.09 -35.44 -2.44
N LEU A 44 -53.76 -35.63 -3.72
CA LEU A 44 -54.68 -35.38 -4.81
C LEU A 44 -55.67 -36.52 -4.74
N THR A 45 -56.76 -36.32 -3.99
CA THR A 45 -57.97 -37.09 -4.16
C THR A 45 -58.21 -37.21 -5.67
N ALA A 46 -58.22 -38.44 -6.17
CA ALA A 46 -58.19 -38.76 -7.59
C ALA A 46 -59.09 -37.79 -8.39
N PRO A 47 -58.59 -37.16 -9.47
CA PRO A 47 -59.35 -36.14 -10.19
C PRO A 47 -60.63 -36.78 -10.74
N LYS A 48 -61.77 -36.36 -10.21
CA LYS A 48 -63.08 -36.94 -10.54
C LYS A 48 -63.60 -36.45 -11.90
N SER A 49 -62.93 -35.50 -12.56
CA SER A 49 -63.36 -34.93 -13.84
C SER A 49 -62.18 -34.57 -14.77
N ILE A 50 -62.42 -34.63 -16.09
CA ILE A 50 -61.48 -34.20 -17.14
C ILE A 50 -61.11 -32.71 -16.98
N GLY A 51 -62.04 -31.88 -16.47
CA GLY A 51 -61.80 -30.46 -16.25
C GLY A 51 -60.75 -30.16 -15.19
N ASP A 52 -60.63 -30.99 -14.15
CA ASP A 52 -59.61 -30.83 -13.11
C ASP A 52 -58.23 -31.26 -13.59
N LEU A 53 -58.16 -32.31 -14.42
CA LEU A 53 -56.94 -32.71 -15.12
C LEU A 53 -56.43 -31.59 -16.04
N CYS A 54 -57.32 -30.91 -16.78
CA CYS A 54 -56.94 -29.79 -17.63
C CYS A 54 -56.37 -28.60 -16.83
N LYS A 55 -56.88 -28.33 -15.63
CA LYS A 55 -56.37 -27.26 -14.76
C LYS A 55 -54.98 -27.58 -14.20
N VAL A 56 -54.75 -28.82 -13.77
CA VAL A 56 -53.42 -29.27 -13.30
C VAL A 56 -52.40 -29.22 -14.43
N ALA A 57 -52.76 -29.66 -15.64
CA ALA A 57 -51.89 -29.57 -16.81
C ALA A 57 -51.54 -28.11 -17.18
N ALA A 58 -52.52 -27.20 -17.13
CA ALA A 58 -52.28 -25.78 -17.37
C ALA A 58 -51.40 -25.12 -16.29
N ALA A 59 -51.53 -25.54 -15.03
CA ALA A 59 -50.68 -25.08 -13.93
C ALA A 59 -49.23 -25.58 -14.11
N GLN A 60 -49.03 -26.85 -14.42
CA GLN A 60 -47.71 -27.43 -14.70
C GLN A 60 -47.03 -26.77 -15.91
N GLN A 61 -47.79 -26.44 -16.97
CA GLN A 61 -47.25 -25.74 -18.14
C GLN A 61 -46.76 -24.33 -17.79
N LYS A 62 -47.48 -23.59 -16.94
CA LYS A 62 -47.05 -22.27 -16.46
C LYS A 62 -45.81 -22.37 -15.57
N GLU A 63 -45.74 -23.36 -14.70
CA GLU A 63 -44.54 -23.61 -13.88
C GLU A 63 -43.32 -23.97 -14.74
N GLN A 64 -43.48 -24.83 -15.75
CA GLN A 64 -42.40 -25.15 -16.68
C GLN A 64 -41.92 -23.92 -17.46
N GLN A 65 -42.83 -23.06 -17.91
CA GLN A 65 -42.45 -21.81 -18.60
C GLN A 65 -41.70 -20.85 -17.68
N ALA A 66 -42.14 -20.71 -16.42
CA ALA A 66 -41.45 -19.89 -15.43
C ALA A 66 -40.03 -20.43 -15.14
N LEU A 67 -39.90 -21.75 -15.02
CA LEU A 67 -38.62 -22.42 -14.78
C LEU A 67 -37.66 -22.23 -15.98
N LEU A 68 -38.14 -22.38 -17.21
CA LEU A 68 -37.35 -22.12 -18.41
C LEU A 68 -36.84 -20.68 -18.47
N LYS A 69 -37.67 -19.70 -18.08
CA LYS A 69 -37.26 -18.30 -18.00
C LYS A 69 -36.17 -18.08 -16.96
N GLN A 70 -36.30 -18.69 -15.77
CA GLN A 70 -35.26 -18.63 -14.74
C GLN A 70 -33.94 -19.26 -15.20
N HIS A 71 -34.00 -20.39 -15.91
CA HIS A 71 -32.81 -21.02 -16.48
C HIS A 71 -32.12 -20.10 -17.50
N GLN A 72 -32.89 -19.42 -18.35
CA GLN A 72 -32.33 -18.47 -19.32
C GLN A 72 -31.67 -17.27 -18.61
N ASP A 73 -32.33 -16.70 -17.60
CA ASP A 73 -31.77 -15.59 -16.81
C ASP A 73 -30.46 -15.99 -16.10
N LEU A 74 -30.37 -17.23 -15.61
CA LEU A 74 -29.14 -17.77 -15.00
C LEU A 74 -28.01 -17.89 -16.03
N ILE A 75 -28.30 -18.39 -17.23
CA ILE A 75 -27.33 -18.50 -18.32
C ILE A 75 -26.77 -17.11 -18.67
N ASP A 76 -27.63 -16.10 -18.77
CA ASP A 76 -27.22 -14.75 -19.13
C ASP A 76 -26.41 -14.09 -18.01
N ARG A 77 -26.71 -14.38 -16.73
CA ARG A 77 -25.88 -13.95 -15.60
C ARG A 77 -24.51 -14.60 -15.60
N ILE A 78 -24.43 -15.90 -15.88
CA ILE A 78 -23.15 -16.62 -15.97
C ILE A 78 -22.27 -16.01 -17.06
N LYS A 79 -22.83 -15.75 -18.26
CA LYS A 79 -22.07 -15.10 -19.35
C LYS A 79 -21.53 -13.71 -18.99
N LYS A 80 -22.30 -12.92 -18.23
CA LYS A 80 -21.85 -11.62 -17.73
C LYS A 80 -20.71 -11.77 -16.73
N LEU A 81 -20.80 -12.75 -15.81
CA LEU A 81 -19.74 -13.04 -14.86
C LEU A 81 -18.46 -13.54 -15.55
N ASP A 82 -18.58 -14.42 -16.55
CA ASP A 82 -17.42 -14.88 -17.32
C ASP A 82 -16.71 -13.71 -18.01
N SER A 83 -17.48 -12.80 -18.60
CA SER A 83 -16.95 -11.59 -19.25
C SER A 83 -16.22 -10.69 -18.25
N TYR A 84 -16.81 -10.48 -17.07
CA TYR A 84 -16.20 -9.70 -15.99
C TYR A 84 -14.92 -10.35 -15.45
N ILE A 85 -14.90 -11.68 -15.31
CA ILE A 85 -13.72 -12.42 -14.86
C ILE A 85 -12.57 -12.26 -15.87
N GLU A 86 -12.85 -12.37 -17.16
CA GLU A 86 -11.83 -12.18 -18.20
C GLU A 86 -11.31 -10.74 -18.25
N GLU A 87 -12.19 -9.75 -18.09
CA GLU A 87 -11.77 -8.36 -17.96
C GLU A 87 -10.85 -8.13 -16.75
N LYS A 88 -11.22 -8.64 -15.58
CA LYS A 88 -10.40 -8.52 -14.37
C LYS A 88 -9.08 -9.30 -14.44
N LYS A 89 -9.04 -10.44 -15.13
CA LYS A 89 -7.78 -11.13 -15.42
C LYS A 89 -6.86 -10.28 -16.30
N LYS A 90 -7.42 -9.63 -17.32
CA LYS A 90 -6.66 -8.73 -18.19
C LYS A 90 -6.14 -7.51 -17.45
N GLU A 91 -6.98 -6.88 -16.63
CA GLU A 91 -6.59 -5.73 -15.80
C GLU A 91 -5.45 -6.11 -14.84
N LYS A 92 -5.56 -7.26 -14.17
CA LYS A 92 -4.49 -7.79 -13.32
C LYS A 92 -3.19 -8.03 -14.10
N ALA A 93 -3.27 -8.59 -15.31
CA ALA A 93 -2.10 -8.83 -16.14
C ALA A 93 -1.41 -7.52 -16.53
N ASN A 94 -2.18 -6.49 -16.90
CA ASN A 94 -1.66 -5.16 -17.21
C ASN A 94 -0.98 -4.52 -15.99
N LEU A 95 -1.63 -4.54 -14.82
CA LEU A 95 -1.06 -3.98 -13.59
C LEU A 95 0.25 -4.68 -13.19
N MET A 96 0.32 -6.00 -13.35
CA MET A 96 1.55 -6.76 -13.09
C MET A 96 2.65 -6.41 -14.08
N HIS A 97 2.30 -6.16 -15.34
CA HIS A 97 3.25 -5.71 -16.36
C HIS A 97 3.79 -4.31 -16.06
N ASP A 98 2.91 -3.37 -15.73
CA ASP A 98 3.29 -1.99 -15.37
C ASP A 98 4.16 -1.95 -14.12
N LEU A 99 3.86 -2.78 -13.12
CA LEU A 99 4.69 -2.94 -11.93
C LEU A 99 6.10 -3.47 -12.29
N SER A 100 6.19 -4.41 -13.23
CA SER A 100 7.47 -4.95 -13.68
C SER A 100 8.31 -3.87 -14.37
N LEU A 101 7.71 -3.10 -15.28
CA LEU A 101 8.39 -2.02 -16.02
C LEU A 101 8.88 -0.94 -15.06
N THR A 102 8.00 -0.44 -14.18
CA THR A 102 8.36 0.59 -13.20
C THR A 102 9.46 0.13 -12.26
N SER A 103 9.43 -1.11 -11.77
CA SER A 103 10.52 -1.69 -10.95
C SER A 103 11.85 -1.73 -11.70
N GLU A 104 11.86 -2.08 -12.99
CA GLU A 104 13.07 -2.06 -13.80
C GLU A 104 13.60 -0.63 -14.01
N ASP A 105 12.71 0.32 -14.29
CA ASP A 105 13.05 1.73 -14.43
C ASP A 105 13.66 2.29 -13.15
N TYR A 106 13.10 1.97 -11.97
CA TYR A 106 13.67 2.34 -10.68
C TYR A 106 15.06 1.74 -10.48
N LYS A 107 15.29 0.49 -10.87
CA LYS A 107 16.63 -0.13 -10.77
C LYS A 107 17.64 0.55 -11.70
N ILE A 108 17.22 0.92 -12.91
CA ILE A 108 18.08 1.63 -13.86
C ILE A 108 18.40 3.02 -13.34
N ALA A 109 17.42 3.75 -12.81
CA ALA A 109 17.60 5.08 -12.23
C ALA A 109 18.42 5.07 -10.93
N ALA A 110 18.32 4.01 -10.12
CA ALA A 110 19.07 3.88 -8.87
C ALA A 110 20.57 3.61 -9.10
N LYS A 111 20.96 2.87 -10.15
CA LYS A 111 22.37 2.55 -10.46
C LYS A 111 23.30 3.78 -10.53
N PRO A 112 23.00 4.84 -11.31
CA PRO A 112 23.84 6.03 -11.35
C PRO A 112 23.88 6.76 -10.01
N LEU A 113 22.78 6.79 -9.26
CA LEU A 113 22.73 7.40 -7.91
C LEU A 113 23.64 6.65 -6.93
N ILE A 114 23.57 5.32 -6.90
CA ILE A 114 24.46 4.49 -6.06
C ILE A 114 25.94 4.73 -6.43
N LYS A 115 26.23 4.81 -7.74
CA LYS A 115 27.58 5.09 -8.22
C LYS A 115 28.05 6.49 -7.81
N ALA A 116 27.17 7.49 -7.89
CA ALA A 116 27.46 8.86 -7.48
C ALA A 116 27.70 8.94 -5.97
N VAL A 117 26.83 8.37 -5.15
CA VAL A 117 26.97 8.32 -3.69
C VAL A 117 28.29 7.66 -3.30
N LYS A 118 28.64 6.52 -3.91
CA LYS A 118 29.91 5.85 -3.66
C LYS A 118 31.10 6.74 -4.05
N LYS A 119 31.05 7.39 -5.22
CA LYS A 119 32.12 8.28 -5.68
C LYS A 119 32.30 9.47 -4.74
N TYR A 120 31.24 10.18 -4.38
CA TYR A 120 31.31 11.32 -3.48
C TYR A 120 31.76 10.90 -2.08
N SER A 121 31.26 9.76 -1.59
CA SER A 121 31.67 9.24 -0.29
C SER A 121 33.16 8.93 -0.22
N THR A 122 33.72 8.31 -1.27
CA THR A 122 35.16 8.05 -1.36
C THR A 122 35.99 9.33 -1.55
N CYS A 123 35.54 10.26 -2.41
CA CYS A 123 36.29 11.49 -2.69
C CYS A 123 36.30 12.47 -1.50
N LEU A 124 35.20 12.55 -0.75
CA LEU A 124 35.05 13.42 0.41
C LEU A 124 35.41 12.73 1.73
N ASP A 125 35.75 11.43 1.66
CA ASP A 125 36.01 10.57 2.82
C ASP A 125 34.89 10.64 3.88
N MET A 126 33.64 10.68 3.41
CA MET A 126 32.46 10.97 4.23
C MET A 126 31.30 10.05 3.84
N GLN A 127 30.54 9.58 4.82
CA GLN A 127 29.26 8.91 4.65
C GLN A 127 28.17 9.75 5.28
N ILE A 128 27.09 10.00 4.53
CA ILE A 128 25.93 10.74 5.00
C ILE A 128 24.74 9.79 5.00
N SER A 129 24.06 9.68 6.13
CA SER A 129 22.79 8.98 6.26
C SER A 129 21.74 9.98 6.71
N ILE A 130 20.60 10.01 6.02
CA ILE A 130 19.51 10.93 6.34
C ILE A 130 18.39 10.10 6.95
N ASN A 131 18.02 10.46 8.17
CA ASN A 131 16.83 9.94 8.83
C ASN A 131 15.78 11.04 8.82
N GLN A 132 14.74 10.82 8.03
CA GLN A 132 13.57 11.70 8.00
C GLN A 132 12.39 10.89 8.56
N HIS A 133 11.82 11.34 9.68
CA HIS A 133 10.60 10.76 10.19
C HIS A 133 9.39 11.44 9.52
N GLU A 134 8.36 10.64 9.23
CA GLU A 134 7.11 11.17 8.67
C GLU A 134 6.50 12.16 9.68
N ASN A 135 6.22 13.39 9.23
CA ASN A 135 5.65 14.53 9.97
C ASN A 135 6.62 15.43 10.77
N GLU A 136 7.93 15.25 10.67
CA GLU A 136 8.87 16.20 11.27
C GLU A 136 9.11 17.41 10.36
N GLN A 137 9.24 18.61 10.94
CA GLN A 137 9.64 19.83 10.23
C GLN A 137 11.16 19.89 9.99
N PHE A 138 11.89 18.88 10.45
CA PHE A 138 13.34 18.76 10.31
C PHE A 138 13.70 17.35 9.84
N PHE A 139 14.92 17.18 9.36
CA PHE A 139 15.54 15.87 9.15
C PHE A 139 16.88 15.81 9.85
N VAL A 140 17.30 14.60 10.23
CA VAL A 140 18.58 14.38 10.88
C VAL A 140 19.56 13.80 9.86
N ALA A 141 20.64 14.54 9.58
CA ALA A 141 21.75 14.08 8.77
C ALA A 141 22.88 13.56 9.68
N ALA A 142 23.08 12.25 9.69
CA ALA A 142 24.21 11.61 10.35
C ALA A 142 25.41 11.58 9.40
N VAL A 143 26.47 12.30 9.75
CA VAL A 143 27.69 12.43 8.95
C VAL A 143 28.82 11.68 9.63
N LYS A 144 29.39 10.68 8.95
CA LYS A 144 30.53 9.90 9.42
C LYS A 144 31.74 10.12 8.52
N PHE A 145 32.86 10.52 9.09
CA PHE A 145 34.14 10.63 8.37
C PHE A 145 34.86 9.28 8.38
N SER A 146 35.38 8.84 7.23
CA SER A 146 35.90 7.48 7.03
C SER A 146 37.37 7.31 7.45
N THR A 147 38.09 8.41 7.73
CA THR A 147 39.44 8.44 8.29
C THR A 147 39.61 7.61 9.57
N LYS A 148 38.53 7.33 10.31
CA LYS A 148 38.53 6.43 11.48
C LYS A 148 37.30 5.49 11.40
N PRO A 149 37.45 4.18 11.11
CA PRO A 149 36.32 3.24 10.97
C PRO A 149 35.43 3.15 12.22
N GLN A 150 36.00 3.42 13.39
CA GLN A 150 35.31 3.45 14.70
C GLN A 150 34.75 4.83 15.08
N SER A 151 34.86 5.84 14.22
CA SER A 151 34.27 7.17 14.50
C SER A 151 32.75 7.06 14.62
N LYS A 152 32.22 7.70 15.66
CA LYS A 152 30.77 7.88 15.80
C LYS A 152 30.32 8.97 14.81
N PRO A 153 29.13 8.82 14.21
CA PRO A 153 28.58 9.84 13.33
C PRO A 153 28.23 11.10 14.11
N ILE A 154 28.40 12.25 13.46
CA ILE A 154 27.95 13.56 13.94
C ILE A 154 26.55 13.77 13.39
N ASN A 155 25.59 14.05 14.28
CA ASN A 155 24.20 14.22 13.87
C ASN A 155 23.88 15.70 13.70
N PHE A 156 23.43 16.11 12.53
CA PHE A 156 22.96 17.46 12.24
C PHE A 156 21.45 17.45 12.15
N ILE A 157 20.80 18.33 12.90
CA ILE A 157 19.35 18.57 12.83
C ILE A 157 19.15 19.74 11.87
N ILE A 158 18.45 19.50 10.76
CA ILE A 158 18.30 20.47 9.67
C ILE A 158 16.83 20.74 9.42
N ASP A 159 16.44 22.01 9.40
CA ASP A 159 15.09 22.44 9.04
C ASP A 159 14.78 22.10 7.57
N LEU A 160 13.66 21.43 7.31
CA LEU A 160 13.22 21.11 5.96
C LEU A 160 12.86 22.35 5.15
N LYS A 161 12.32 23.38 5.80
CA LYS A 161 11.78 24.57 5.11
C LYS A 161 12.89 25.54 4.72
N ASN A 162 13.69 25.97 5.68
CA ASN A 162 14.72 26.98 5.44
C ASN A 162 16.09 26.37 5.12
N ARG A 163 16.26 25.05 5.29
CA ARG A 163 17.52 24.32 5.08
C ARG A 163 18.68 24.81 5.97
N ASN A 164 18.35 25.43 7.08
CA ASN A 164 19.32 25.84 8.09
C ASN A 164 19.55 24.71 9.09
N ILE A 165 20.79 24.58 9.56
CA ILE A 165 21.08 23.71 10.70
C ILE A 165 20.42 24.34 11.93
N LEU A 166 19.65 23.56 12.67
CA LEU A 166 19.02 23.97 13.93
C LEU A 166 19.94 23.64 15.11
N ASP A 167 20.53 22.44 15.10
CA ASP A 167 21.49 21.98 16.09
C ASP A 167 22.36 20.87 15.48
N PHE A 168 23.48 20.55 16.13
CA PHE A 168 24.28 19.38 15.79
C PHE A 168 24.92 18.76 17.03
N ASP A 169 24.99 17.44 17.09
CA ASP A 169 25.70 16.71 18.15
C ASP A 169 27.06 16.23 17.64
N ALA A 170 28.11 16.91 18.11
CA ALA A 170 29.51 16.56 17.88
C ALA A 170 30.22 16.09 19.17
N GLU A 171 29.52 15.94 20.29
CA GLU A 171 30.12 15.54 21.59
C GLU A 171 30.76 14.16 21.48
N THR A 172 30.14 13.30 20.69
CA THR A 172 30.63 11.95 20.41
C THR A 172 31.91 11.90 19.58
N ALA A 173 32.27 12.98 18.87
CA ALA A 173 33.46 13.07 18.03
C ALA A 173 34.59 13.92 18.63
N LEU A 174 34.26 15.02 19.33
CA LEU A 174 35.24 15.98 19.86
C LEU A 174 35.33 15.99 21.41
N GLY A 175 34.41 15.32 22.11
CA GLY A 175 34.21 15.49 23.54
C GLY A 175 33.38 16.75 23.88
N ALA A 176 32.74 16.75 25.06
CA ALA A 176 31.76 17.77 25.44
C ALA A 176 32.33 19.20 25.48
N ASP A 177 33.56 19.38 25.98
CA ASP A 177 34.19 20.70 26.10
C ASP A 177 34.56 21.32 24.75
N GLU A 178 35.08 20.52 23.81
CA GLU A 178 35.42 21.01 22.48
C GLU A 178 34.18 21.18 21.60
N ALA A 179 33.20 20.28 21.71
CA ALA A 179 31.91 20.41 21.06
C ALA A 179 31.17 21.66 21.55
N GLY A 180 31.20 21.94 22.85
CA GLY A 180 30.63 23.17 23.42
C GLY A 180 31.30 24.44 22.91
N LYS A 181 32.63 24.45 22.79
CA LYS A 181 33.38 25.56 22.17
C LYS A 181 33.05 25.73 20.69
N LEU A 182 32.90 24.64 19.95
CA LEU A 182 32.51 24.66 18.55
C LEU A 182 31.08 25.23 18.38
N LYS A 183 30.16 24.81 19.25
CA LYS A 183 28.80 25.36 19.35
C LYS A 183 28.75 26.84 19.77
N GLN A 184 29.79 27.37 20.41
CA GLN A 184 29.84 28.81 20.70
C GLN A 184 30.44 29.60 19.54
N GLN A 185 31.44 29.05 18.86
CA GLN A 185 32.15 29.72 17.77
C GLN A 185 31.36 29.75 16.46
N ALA A 186 30.55 28.74 16.20
CA ALA A 186 29.82 28.61 14.94
C ALA A 186 28.42 29.21 14.96
N LYS A 187 27.94 29.76 16.09
CA LYS A 187 26.57 30.26 16.20
C LYS A 187 26.45 31.68 15.64
N THR A 188 25.58 31.85 14.66
CA THR A 188 25.23 33.14 14.02
C THR A 188 23.76 33.48 14.24
N GLU A 189 23.32 34.70 13.87
CA GLU A 189 21.91 35.12 14.02
C GLU A 189 20.93 34.26 13.19
N ASP A 190 21.38 33.73 12.04
CA ASP A 190 20.57 32.94 11.11
C ASP A 190 20.73 31.41 11.26
N GLY A 191 21.53 30.95 12.23
CA GLY A 191 21.78 29.53 12.48
C GLY A 191 23.23 29.21 12.81
N TRP A 192 23.83 28.27 12.07
CA TRP A 192 25.20 27.81 12.26
C TRP A 192 26.06 28.09 11.03
N ASP A 193 27.22 28.72 11.23
CA ASP A 193 28.23 28.92 10.18
C ASP A 193 28.93 27.59 9.86
N LEU A 194 28.52 26.98 8.74
CA LEU A 194 29.01 25.71 8.24
C LEU A 194 30.52 25.70 7.95
N ASP A 195 31.09 26.82 7.50
CA ASP A 195 32.52 26.86 7.17
C ASP A 195 33.38 26.76 8.43
N ILE A 196 32.93 27.40 9.52
CA ILE A 196 33.59 27.29 10.83
C ILE A 196 33.43 25.86 11.39
N VAL A 197 32.23 25.28 11.32
CA VAL A 197 31.96 23.92 11.80
C VAL A 197 32.83 22.90 11.07
N LEU A 198 32.82 22.93 9.73
CA LEU A 198 33.55 21.97 8.91
C LEU A 198 35.06 22.12 9.04
N LYS A 199 35.59 23.35 9.12
CA LYS A 199 37.02 23.59 9.30
C LYS A 199 37.51 23.02 10.63
N LYS A 200 36.80 23.29 11.72
CA LYS A 200 37.15 22.76 13.06
C LYS A 200 37.04 21.24 13.14
N LEU A 201 35.99 20.64 12.57
CA LEU A 201 35.84 19.19 12.54
C LEU A 201 36.95 18.52 11.73
N LYS A 202 37.40 19.15 10.65
CA LYS A 202 38.54 18.69 9.85
C LYS A 202 39.88 18.84 10.60
N ASP A 203 40.10 19.96 11.27
CA ASP A 203 41.33 20.25 12.01
C ASP A 203 41.47 19.39 13.28
N SER A 204 40.35 19.05 13.92
CA SER A 204 40.30 18.13 15.06
C SER A 204 40.34 16.64 14.67
N SER A 205 40.33 16.32 13.36
CA SER A 205 40.43 14.95 12.85
C SER A 205 41.88 14.43 12.73
N ILE A 206 42.84 15.09 13.37
CA ILE A 206 44.24 14.63 13.51
C ILE A 206 44.34 13.46 14.51
#